data_AF-A0A2V8U446-F1
#
_entry.id   AF-A0A2V8U446-F1
#
_cell.length_a   1.000
_cell.length_b   1.000
_cell.length_c   1.000
_cell.angle_alpha   90.00
_cell.angle_beta   90.00
_cell.angle_gamma   90.00
#
_symmetry.space_group_name_H-M   'P 1'
#
loop_
_entity.id
_entity.type
_entity.pdbx_description
1 polymer ?
#
loop_
_entity_poly.entity_id
_entity_poly.type
_entity_poly.pdbx_seq_one_letter_code
_entity_poly.pdbx_strand_id
1 'polypeptide(L)'
;GIRFYETFGDFAYIMKARVEGLRDFGPALSPFNSFLFLQGLETLKLRMECHSKNALAVAQFLELHDGVAWVNYPGLASSRYRGLSERYLPLGAGGILTFGIQGGLDAGRRFIETLQLFSHLANVGDAKSLVIHPASTTHQQLTTEEKLA
;
A
#
# COMPACT_ATOMS: atom_id res chain seq x y z
N GLY A 1 -4.42 -31.68 -26.16
CA GLY A 1 -4.09 -31.05 -24.86
C GLY A 1 -5.32 -31.06 -23.95
N ILE A 2 -5.15 -30.87 -22.64
CA ILE A 2 -6.26 -30.80 -21.69
C ILE A 2 -7.14 -29.59 -22.01
N ARG A 3 -8.46 -29.79 -22.08
CA ARG A 3 -9.45 -28.70 -22.18
C ARG A 3 -9.88 -28.30 -20.78
N PHE A 4 -9.18 -27.32 -20.20
CA PHE A 4 -9.29 -26.95 -18.79
C PHE A 4 -10.73 -26.71 -18.30
N TYR A 5 -11.56 -26.02 -19.09
CA TYR A 5 -12.96 -25.80 -18.73
C TYR A 5 -13.76 -27.11 -18.63
N GLU A 6 -13.57 -28.03 -19.57
CA GLU A 6 -14.29 -29.32 -19.57
C GLU A 6 -13.81 -30.24 -18.44
N THR A 7 -12.54 -30.15 -18.06
CA THR A 7 -11.95 -31.01 -17.02
C THR A 7 -12.14 -30.47 -15.60
N PHE A 8 -12.09 -29.14 -15.41
CA PHE A 8 -12.04 -28.52 -14.08
C PHE A 8 -13.19 -27.53 -13.80
N GLY A 9 -14.08 -27.27 -14.76
CA GLY A 9 -15.23 -26.37 -14.60
C GLY A 9 -14.81 -25.00 -14.07
N ASP A 10 -15.39 -24.58 -12.94
CA ASP A 10 -15.12 -23.29 -12.30
C ASP A 10 -13.66 -23.13 -11.84
N PHE A 11 -12.94 -24.23 -11.61
CA PHE A 11 -11.51 -24.20 -11.25
C PHE A 11 -10.58 -24.12 -12.47
N ALA A 12 -11.13 -24.10 -13.69
CA ALA A 12 -10.33 -24.09 -14.92
C ALA A 12 -9.28 -22.98 -14.95
N TYR A 13 -9.63 -21.78 -14.46
CA TYR A 13 -8.70 -20.65 -14.43
C TYR A 13 -7.51 -20.91 -13.50
N ILE A 14 -7.75 -21.28 -12.23
CA ILE A 14 -6.67 -21.51 -11.27
C ILE A 14 -5.83 -22.74 -11.63
N MET A 15 -6.45 -23.75 -12.24
CA MET A 15 -5.74 -24.94 -12.71
C MET A 15 -4.83 -24.63 -13.89
N LYS A 16 -5.30 -23.88 -14.90
CA LYS A 16 -4.45 -23.42 -16.00
C LYS A 16 -3.30 -22.54 -15.50
N ALA A 17 -3.57 -21.62 -14.58
CA ALA A 17 -2.53 -20.79 -13.97
C ALA A 17 -1.45 -21.62 -13.27
N ARG A 18 -1.81 -22.74 -12.64
CA ARG A 18 -0.88 -23.64 -11.94
C ARG A 18 -0.12 -24.58 -12.89
N VAL A 19 -0.81 -25.30 -13.76
CA VAL A 19 -0.20 -26.41 -14.51
C VAL A 19 0.36 -26.00 -15.86
N GLU A 20 -0.03 -24.83 -16.37
CA GLU A 20 0.54 -24.23 -17.57
C GLU A 20 1.40 -23.04 -17.16
N GLY A 21 0.80 -21.99 -16.58
CA GLY A 21 1.51 -20.76 -16.23
C GLY A 21 2.71 -20.99 -15.29
N LEU A 22 2.44 -21.48 -14.08
CA LEU A 22 3.48 -21.71 -13.08
C LEU A 22 4.49 -22.77 -13.53
N ARG A 23 4.04 -23.82 -14.22
CA ARG A 23 4.93 -24.89 -14.72
C ARG A 23 5.87 -24.40 -15.81
N ASP A 24 5.36 -23.65 -16.79
CA ASP A 24 6.12 -23.26 -17.99
C ASP A 24 6.96 -22.00 -17.76
N PHE A 25 6.47 -21.03 -16.97
CA PHE A 25 7.22 -19.80 -16.67
C PHE A 25 8.04 -19.87 -15.38
N GLY A 26 7.78 -20.86 -14.51
CA GLY A 26 8.54 -21.09 -13.29
C GLY A 26 8.47 -20.04 -12.15
N PRO A 27 7.44 -19.17 -11.98
CA PRO A 27 7.35 -18.25 -10.85
C PRO A 27 6.95 -18.96 -9.53
N ALA A 28 7.67 -20.01 -9.16
CA ALA A 28 7.39 -20.80 -7.96
C ALA A 28 7.90 -20.11 -6.68
N LEU A 29 7.03 -20.04 -5.67
CA LEU A 29 7.39 -19.49 -4.38
C LEU A 29 8.31 -20.44 -3.60
N SER A 30 9.38 -19.92 -3.01
CA SER A 30 10.25 -20.68 -2.11
C SER A 30 9.48 -21.26 -0.92
N PRO A 31 9.73 -22.53 -0.51
CA PRO A 31 9.13 -23.11 0.69
C PRO A 31 9.46 -22.32 1.95
N PHE A 32 10.68 -21.78 2.05
CA PHE A 32 11.09 -20.96 3.20
C PHE A 32 10.32 -19.63 3.23
N ASN A 33 10.15 -18.97 2.08
CA ASN A 33 9.35 -17.74 2.01
C ASN A 33 7.87 -18.04 2.36
N SER A 34 7.35 -19.18 1.92
CA SER A 34 5.99 -19.63 2.27
C SER A 34 5.82 -19.78 3.78
N PHE A 35 6.81 -20.38 4.45
CA PHE A 35 6.83 -20.48 5.91
C PHE A 35 6.83 -19.11 6.58
N LEU A 36 7.68 -18.17 6.15
CA LEU A 36 7.70 -16.80 6.69
C LEU A 36 6.36 -16.07 6.47
N PHE A 37 5.70 -16.26 5.32
CA PHE A 37 4.37 -15.71 5.08
C PHE A 37 3.32 -16.26 6.04
N LEU A 38 3.35 -17.57 6.31
CA LEU A 38 2.44 -18.19 7.27
C LEU A 38 2.63 -17.61 8.68
N GLN A 39 3.88 -17.43 9.12
CA GLN A 39 4.19 -16.77 10.40
C GLN A 39 3.64 -15.33 10.45
N GLY A 40 3.74 -14.58 9.35
CA GLY A 40 3.14 -13.25 9.26
C GLY A 40 1.60 -13.28 9.29
N LEU A 41 0.98 -14.30 8.69
CA LEU A 41 -0.47 -14.42 8.56
C LEU A 41 -1.17 -14.60 9.93
N GLU A 42 -0.52 -15.29 10.87
CA GLU A 42 -1.05 -15.53 12.23
C GLU A 42 -1.39 -14.21 12.97
N THR A 43 -0.67 -13.13 12.69
CA THR A 43 -0.86 -11.81 13.33
C THR A 43 -1.53 -10.78 12.43
N LEU A 44 -1.98 -11.18 11.23
CA LEU A 44 -2.49 -10.24 10.21
C LEU A 44 -3.61 -9.34 10.74
N LYS A 45 -4.61 -9.93 11.41
CA LYS A 45 -5.75 -9.18 11.95
C LYS A 45 -5.29 -8.07 12.91
N LEU A 46 -4.46 -8.43 13.90
CA LEU A 46 -3.95 -7.49 14.91
C LEU A 46 -3.15 -6.35 14.27
N ARG A 47 -2.29 -6.68 13.29
CA ARG A 47 -1.50 -5.68 12.57
C ARG A 47 -2.39 -4.75 11.76
N MET A 48 -3.39 -5.26 11.05
CA MET A 48 -4.26 -4.44 10.20
C MET A 48 -5.16 -3.49 11.01
N GLU A 49 -5.64 -3.91 12.17
CA GLU A 49 -6.37 -3.06 13.11
C GLU A 49 -5.47 -1.90 13.59
N CYS A 50 -4.26 -2.22 14.05
CA CYS A 50 -3.28 -1.22 14.47
C CYS A 50 -2.85 -0.28 13.34
N HIS A 51 -2.58 -0.80 12.14
CA HIS A 51 -2.23 0.01 10.97
C HIS A 51 -3.34 1.00 10.62
N SER A 52 -4.59 0.54 10.57
CA SER A 52 -5.72 1.40 10.24
C SER A 52 -5.96 2.47 11.29
N LYS A 53 -5.89 2.11 12.58
CA LYS A 53 -6.03 3.06 13.69
C LYS A 53 -4.94 4.13 13.67
N ASN A 54 -3.67 3.73 13.50
CA ASN A 54 -2.54 4.65 13.49
C ASN A 54 -2.59 5.56 12.26
N ALA A 55 -2.93 5.03 11.08
CA ALA A 55 -3.06 5.83 9.86
C ALA A 55 -4.16 6.88 9.99
N LEU A 56 -5.32 6.54 10.56
CA LEU A 56 -6.38 7.52 10.83
C LEU A 56 -5.90 8.62 11.78
N ALA A 57 -5.23 8.26 12.88
CA ALA A 57 -4.73 9.23 13.85
C ALA A 57 -3.68 10.18 13.22
N VAL A 58 -2.76 9.65 12.41
CA VAL A 58 -1.77 10.46 11.68
C VAL A 58 -2.45 11.33 10.64
N ALA A 59 -3.43 10.81 9.89
CA ALA A 59 -4.17 11.59 8.90
C ALA A 59 -4.91 12.77 9.53
N GLN A 60 -5.58 12.55 10.67
CA GLN A 60 -6.27 13.60 11.43
C GLN A 60 -5.29 14.65 11.98
N PHE A 61 -4.13 14.22 12.48
CA PHE A 61 -3.07 15.13 12.91
C PHE A 61 -2.58 16.01 11.76
N LEU A 62 -2.31 15.41 10.60
CA LEU A 62 -1.83 16.12 9.42
C LEU A 62 -2.88 17.08 8.85
N GLU A 63 -4.17 16.73 8.91
CA GLU A 63 -5.26 17.58 8.40
C GLU A 63 -5.39 18.90 9.17
N LEU A 64 -4.94 18.93 10.43
CA LEU A 64 -4.95 20.11 11.30
C LEU A 64 -3.62 20.87 11.31
N HIS A 65 -2.61 20.43 10.55
CA HIS A 65 -1.27 20.98 10.63
C HIS A 65 -1.01 22.05 9.56
N ASP A 66 -0.65 23.27 9.96
CA ASP A 66 -0.48 24.43 9.05
C ASP A 66 0.53 24.20 7.91
N GLY A 67 1.54 23.37 8.15
CA GLY A 67 2.54 22.98 7.13
C GLY A 67 2.04 21.99 6.08
N VAL A 68 0.79 21.52 6.15
CA VAL A 68 0.19 20.53 5.26
C VAL A 68 -0.88 21.20 4.39
N ALA A 69 -0.80 21.01 3.08
CA ALA A 69 -1.74 21.58 2.11
C ALA A 69 -3.01 20.73 1.95
N TRP A 70 -2.87 19.42 2.02
CA TRP A 70 -3.98 18.47 1.90
C TRP A 70 -3.58 17.11 2.45
N VAL A 71 -4.57 16.33 2.88
CA VAL A 71 -4.43 14.94 3.28
C VAL A 71 -5.42 14.09 2.49
N ASN A 72 -4.99 12.92 2.04
CA ASN A 72 -5.81 11.94 1.36
C ASN A 72 -5.73 10.60 2.10
N TYR A 73 -6.78 10.32 2.87
CA TYR A 73 -6.97 9.06 3.54
C TYR A 73 -8.47 8.70 3.50
N PRO A 74 -8.86 7.48 3.06
CA PRO A 74 -10.27 7.09 2.94
C PRO A 74 -11.04 7.09 4.26
N GLY A 75 -10.36 6.93 5.40
CA GLY A 75 -10.98 6.95 6.72
C GLY A 75 -11.27 8.35 7.30
N LEU A 76 -10.81 9.43 6.64
CA LEU A 76 -11.09 10.79 7.11
C LEU A 76 -12.55 11.19 6.89
N ALA A 77 -13.06 12.02 7.79
CA ALA A 77 -14.41 12.57 7.67
C ALA A 77 -14.61 13.44 6.43
N SER A 78 -13.55 14.15 6.03
CA SER A 78 -13.44 15.01 4.84
C SER A 78 -13.26 14.23 3.53
N SER A 79 -13.00 12.92 3.60
CA SER A 79 -12.67 12.14 2.41
C SER A 79 -13.86 12.00 1.48
N ARG A 80 -13.68 12.32 0.19
CA ARG A 80 -14.68 12.07 -0.86
C ARG A 80 -15.06 10.59 -0.98
N TYR A 81 -14.21 9.68 -0.50
CA TYR A 81 -14.42 8.23 -0.55
C TYR A 81 -15.00 7.65 0.72
N ARG A 82 -15.35 8.48 1.72
CA ARG A 82 -15.84 8.01 3.02
C ARG A 82 -16.98 7.00 2.91
N GLY A 83 -17.99 7.27 2.08
CA GLY A 83 -19.11 6.34 1.90
C GLY A 83 -18.69 4.98 1.31
N LEU A 84 -17.67 4.95 0.45
CA LEU A 84 -17.10 3.69 -0.05
C LEU A 84 -16.26 2.99 1.02
N SER A 85 -15.50 3.75 1.81
CA SER A 85 -14.72 3.21 2.92
C SER A 85 -15.62 2.57 3.98
N GLU A 86 -16.73 3.20 4.34
CA GLU A 86 -17.69 2.66 5.30
C GLU A 86 -18.37 1.39 4.75
N ARG A 87 -18.66 1.35 3.44
CA ARG A 87 -19.27 0.18 2.79
C ARG A 87 -18.33 -1.01 2.66
N TYR A 88 -17.09 -0.79 2.21
CA TYR A 88 -16.17 -1.86 1.83
C TYR A 88 -15.08 -2.15 2.85
N LEU A 89 -14.75 -1.18 3.71
CA LEU A 89 -13.67 -1.26 4.70
C LEU A 89 -14.18 -0.97 6.14
N PRO A 90 -15.28 -1.61 6.60
CA PRO A 90 -15.90 -1.28 7.88
C PRO A 90 -15.01 -1.58 9.11
N LEU A 91 -13.94 -2.36 8.92
CA LEU A 91 -12.99 -2.75 9.97
C LEU A 91 -11.70 -1.92 9.97
N GLY A 92 -11.60 -0.90 9.10
CA GLY A 92 -10.43 -0.04 8.99
C GLY A 92 -9.93 0.12 7.56
N ALA A 93 -9.50 1.33 7.21
CA ALA A 93 -9.19 1.73 5.84
C ALA A 93 -7.71 1.53 5.44
N GLY A 94 -6.99 0.63 6.12
CA GLY A 94 -5.59 0.30 5.86
C GLY A 94 -4.60 1.33 6.40
N GLY A 95 -3.31 1.02 6.22
CA GLY A 95 -2.19 1.80 6.77
C GLY A 95 -1.58 2.84 5.83
N ILE A 96 -2.17 3.07 4.66
CA ILE A 96 -1.61 3.96 3.63
C ILE A 96 -2.40 5.27 3.61
N LEU A 97 -1.69 6.38 3.75
CA LEU A 97 -2.21 7.73 3.56
C LEU A 97 -1.22 8.54 2.71
N THR A 98 -1.71 9.54 2.01
CA THR A 98 -0.86 10.52 1.31
C THR A 98 -1.21 11.93 1.74
N PHE A 99 -0.25 12.85 1.64
CA PHE A 99 -0.46 14.25 1.98
C PHE A 99 0.51 15.13 1.20
N GLY A 100 0.12 16.39 1.01
CA GLY A 100 0.94 17.41 0.38
C GLY A 100 1.51 18.37 1.42
N ILE A 101 2.82 18.64 1.37
CA ILE A 101 3.49 19.61 2.25
C ILE A 101 3.52 20.98 1.57
N GLN A 102 3.31 22.04 2.36
CA GLN A 102 3.51 23.42 1.93
C GLN A 102 4.99 23.69 1.63
N GLY A 103 5.28 24.39 0.54
CA GLY A 103 6.67 24.66 0.12
C GLY A 103 7.28 23.65 -0.87
N GLY A 104 6.46 22.72 -1.39
CA GLY A 104 6.79 21.93 -2.57
C GLY A 104 7.95 20.93 -2.39
N LEU A 105 8.70 20.71 -3.47
CA LEU A 105 9.69 19.63 -3.57
C LEU A 105 10.76 19.67 -2.46
N ASP A 106 11.32 20.84 -2.19
CA ASP A 106 12.41 20.99 -1.21
C ASP A 106 11.92 20.81 0.22
N ALA A 107 10.70 21.25 0.52
CA ALA A 107 10.06 21.00 1.80
C ALA A 107 9.79 19.50 1.99
N GLY A 108 9.34 18.80 0.94
CA GLY A 108 9.14 17.35 0.94
C GLY A 108 10.44 16.56 1.19
N ARG A 109 11.55 16.98 0.57
CA ARG A 109 12.87 16.37 0.81
C ARG A 109 13.32 16.55 2.26
N ARG A 110 13.31 17.79 2.76
CA ARG A 110 13.70 18.08 4.16
C ARG A 110 12.83 17.33 5.15
N PHE A 111 11.53 17.21 4.89
CA PHE A 111 10.63 16.44 5.73
C PHE A 111 11.08 14.98 5.86
N ILE A 112 11.37 14.31 4.75
CA ILE A 112 11.82 12.91 4.79
C ILE A 112 13.17 12.76 5.49
N GLU A 113 14.10 13.67 5.24
CA GLU A 113 15.46 13.63 5.83
C GLU A 113 15.47 13.89 7.35
N THR A 114 14.44 14.55 7.89
CA THR A 114 14.36 14.90 9.31
C THR A 114 13.64 13.85 10.17
N LEU A 115 12.99 12.86 9.55
CA LEU A 115 12.28 11.81 10.28
C LEU A 115 13.27 10.82 10.92
N GLN A 116 13.13 10.61 12.23
CA GLN A 116 13.99 9.69 12.99
C GLN A 116 13.36 8.30 13.19
N LEU A 117 12.03 8.20 13.11
CA LEU A 117 11.28 6.96 13.33
C LEU A 117 10.85 6.29 12.03
N PHE A 118 10.44 7.08 11.03
CA PHE A 118 9.96 6.55 9.76
C PHE A 118 11.16 6.24 8.86
N SER A 119 11.16 5.04 8.27
CA SER A 119 12.24 4.64 7.35
C SER A 119 11.95 5.14 5.94
N HIS A 120 12.94 5.75 5.29
CA HIS A 120 12.84 6.19 3.90
C HIS A 120 13.03 5.02 2.92
N LEU A 121 11.93 4.37 2.53
CA LEU A 121 11.94 3.15 1.72
C LEU A 121 10.70 3.07 0.81
N ALA A 122 10.82 2.39 -0.33
CA ALA A 122 9.75 2.24 -1.32
C ALA A 122 8.80 1.05 -1.05
N ASN A 123 8.91 0.39 0.10
CA ASN A 123 8.05 -0.71 0.49
C ASN A 123 6.77 -0.21 1.21
N VAL A 124 5.77 -1.08 1.36
CA VAL A 124 4.54 -0.83 2.14
C VAL A 124 4.14 -2.08 2.93
N GLY A 125 3.35 -1.90 4.00
CA GLY A 125 2.78 -3.01 4.78
C GLY A 125 3.75 -3.70 5.75
N ASP A 126 4.91 -3.09 6.01
CA ASP A 126 5.80 -3.49 7.10
C ASP A 126 5.17 -3.13 8.46
N ALA A 127 5.60 -3.81 9.52
CA ALA A 127 5.29 -3.43 10.90
C ALA A 127 5.92 -2.08 11.27
N LYS A 128 7.00 -1.68 10.58
CA LYS A 128 7.64 -0.37 10.72
C LYS A 128 6.91 0.70 9.92
N SER A 129 6.95 1.93 10.41
CA SER A 129 6.46 3.09 9.65
C SER A 129 7.42 3.47 8.54
N LEU A 130 6.90 3.61 7.32
CA LEU A 130 7.67 3.92 6.12
C LEU A 130 7.20 5.25 5.53
N VAL A 131 8.12 5.98 4.90
CA VAL A 131 7.84 7.26 4.24
C VAL A 131 8.59 7.32 2.91
N ILE A 132 7.96 7.91 1.89
CA ILE A 132 8.60 8.15 0.60
C ILE A 132 8.03 9.39 -0.06
N HIS A 133 8.88 10.11 -0.81
CA HIS A 133 8.48 11.27 -1.60
C HIS A 133 8.66 10.94 -3.08
N PRO A 134 7.59 10.47 -3.77
CA PRO A 134 7.70 9.86 -5.09
C PRO A 134 8.38 10.76 -6.13
N ALA A 135 8.10 12.06 -6.11
CA ALA A 135 8.62 13.01 -7.09
C ALA A 135 10.16 13.12 -7.10
N SER A 136 10.80 12.97 -5.92
CA SER A 136 12.26 13.00 -5.80
C SER A 136 12.92 11.63 -5.70
N THR A 137 12.15 10.54 -5.74
CA THR A 137 12.69 9.17 -5.61
C THR A 137 12.17 8.24 -6.69
N THR A 138 11.04 7.56 -6.47
CA THR A 138 10.55 6.49 -7.34
C THR A 138 10.21 6.97 -8.74
N HIS A 139 9.77 8.21 -8.88
CA HIS A 139 9.41 8.81 -10.17
C HIS A 139 10.48 9.76 -10.68
N GLN A 140 11.69 9.76 -10.10
CA GLN A 140 12.74 10.71 -10.49
C GLN A 140 13.08 10.68 -11.99
N GLN A 141 12.90 9.52 -12.65
CA GLN A 141 13.18 9.31 -14.06
C GLN A 141 12.12 9.90 -15.00
N LEU A 142 10.95 10.28 -14.48
CA LEU A 142 9.91 10.92 -15.27
C LEU A 142 10.19 12.41 -15.45
N THR A 143 9.78 12.94 -16.59
CA THR A 143 9.75 14.38 -16.85
C THR A 143 8.78 15.10 -15.91
N THR A 144 8.91 16.42 -15.80
CA THR A 144 8.00 17.22 -14.97
C THR A 144 6.56 17.13 -15.45
N GLU A 145 6.34 17.10 -16.76
CA GLU A 145 5.01 16.97 -17.36
C GLU A 145 4.37 15.62 -17.01
N GLU A 146 5.12 14.53 -17.10
CA GLU A 146 4.65 13.18 -16.73
C GLU A 146 4.36 13.02 -15.23
N LYS A 147 4.99 13.83 -14.36
CA LYS A 147 4.71 13.84 -12.91
C LYS A 147 3.46 14.63 -12.54
N LEU A 148 3.03 15.54 -13.40
CA LEU A 148 1.87 16.42 -13.17
C LEU A 148 0.58 15.87 -13.79
N ALA A 149 0.70 14.91 -14.72
CA ALA A 149 -0.41 14.18 -15.34
C ALA A 149 -1.00 13.12 -14.40
#